data_AF-A0A379AHE8-F1
#
_entry.id   AF-A0A379AHE8-F1
#
_cell.length_a   1.000
_cell.length_b   1.000
_cell.length_c   1.000
_cell.angle_alpha   90.00
_cell.angle_beta   90.00
_cell.angle_gamma   90.00
#
_symmetry.space_group_name_H-M   'P 1'
#
loop_
_entity.id
_entity.type
_entity.pdbx_description
1 polymer ?
#
loop_
_entity_poly.entity_id
_entity_poly.type
_entity_poly.pdbx_seq_one_letter_code
_entity_poly.pdbx_strand_id
1 'polypeptide(L)' 'MYPVDLHMHTIASTHAYSTLHDYVTQAKQTGMKLFAITDHGPTWPTRRTTGTSLICASGRA' A
#
# COMPACT_ATOMS: atom_id res chain seq x y z
N MET A 1 -16.39 -5.05 10.85
CA MET A 1 -15.28 -5.14 9.89
C MET A 1 -14.65 -3.76 9.75
N TYR A 2 -13.33 -3.63 9.85
CA TYR A 2 -12.64 -2.34 9.76
C TYR A 2 -12.31 -2.02 8.29
N PRO A 3 -12.74 -0.87 7.73
CA PRO A 3 -12.54 -0.56 6.31
C PRO A 3 -11.21 0.15 6.03
N VAL A 4 -10.20 -0.05 6.89
CA VAL A 4 -8.93 0.67 6.86
C VAL A 4 -7.79 -0.29 7.17
N ASP A 5 -6.72 -0.21 6.39
CA ASP A 5 -5.44 -0.87 6.66
C ASP A 5 -4.29 0.15 6.63
N LEU A 6 -3.49 0.22 7.69
CA LEU A 6 -2.46 1.24 7.85
C LEU A 6 -1.03 0.71 7.72
N HIS A 7 -0.85 -0.59 7.46
CA HIS A 7 0.49 -1.19 7.38
C HIS A 7 0.58 -2.26 6.30
N MET A 8 1.14 -1.90 5.14
CA MET A 8 1.45 -2.85 4.07
C MET A 8 2.69 -2.44 3.27
N HIS A 9 3.23 -3.40 2.52
CA HIS A 9 4.48 -3.27 1.77
C HIS A 9 4.23 -3.54 0.28
N THR A 10 4.98 -2.87 -0.60
CA THR A 10 4.94 -3.12 -2.06
C THR A 10 6.21 -3.82 -2.53
N ILE A 11 6.31 -4.14 -3.83
CA ILE A 11 7.54 -4.64 -4.47
C ILE A 11 8.80 -3.76 -4.27
N ALA A 12 8.66 -2.55 -3.69
CA ALA A 12 9.80 -1.79 -3.22
C ALA A 12 10.53 -2.50 -2.05
N SER A 13 9.80 -3.24 -1.21
CA SER A 13 10.34 -4.12 -0.18
C SER A 13 10.64 -5.51 -0.78
N THR A 14 11.84 -6.05 -0.60
CA THR A 14 12.28 -7.30 -1.28
C THR A 14 11.49 -8.57 -0.92
N HIS A 15 10.72 -8.53 0.16
CA HIS A 15 9.87 -9.63 0.64
C HIS A 15 8.37 -9.35 0.44
N ALA A 16 8.02 -8.33 -0.32
CA ALA A 16 6.64 -8.04 -0.71
C ALA A 16 6.48 -8.19 -2.22
N TYR A 17 5.27 -8.58 -2.63
CA TYR A 17 5.02 -9.11 -3.97
C TYR A 17 3.97 -8.34 -4.76
N SER A 18 3.30 -7.37 -4.12
CA SER A 18 2.22 -6.60 -4.73
C SER A 18 2.65 -5.19 -5.10
N THR A 19 2.09 -4.67 -6.17
CA THR A 19 2.23 -3.28 -6.59
C THR A 19 1.14 -2.40 -5.96
N LEU A 20 1.31 -1.09 -6.05
CA LEU A 20 0.26 -0.13 -5.65
C LEU A 20 -1.06 -0.36 -6.42
N HIS A 21 -0.98 -0.75 -7.70
CA HIS A 21 -2.16 -1.01 -8.53
C HIS A 21 -2.97 -2.21 -8.02
N ASP A 22 -2.28 -3.25 -7.54
CA ASP A 22 -2.92 -4.43 -6.98
C ASP A 22 -3.72 -4.07 -5.72
N TYR A 23 -3.13 -3.24 -4.84
CA TYR A 23 -3.80 -2.77 -3.63
C TYR A 23 -5.00 -1.86 -3.92
N VAL A 24 -4.91 -0.96 -4.90
CA VAL A 24 -6.06 -0.13 -5.31
C VAL A 24 -7.19 -1.00 -5.86
N THR A 25 -6.87 -2.00 -6.67
CA THR A 25 -7.87 -2.94 -7.22
C THR A 25 -8.52 -3.76 -6.12
N GLN A 26 -7.72 -4.30 -5.19
CA GLN A 26 -8.21 -5.07 -4.05
C GLN A 26 -9.06 -4.21 -3.10
N ALA A 27 -8.66 -2.97 -2.83
CA ALA A 27 -9.42 -2.05 -1.98
C ALA A 27 -10.81 -1.77 -2.56
N LYS A 28 -10.92 -1.61 -3.89
CA LYS A 28 -12.19 -1.45 -4.59
C LYS A 28 -13.07 -2.70 -4.49
N GLN A 29 -12.50 -3.89 -4.61
CA GLN A 29 -13.23 -5.16 -4.53
C GLN A 29 -13.72 -5.49 -3.12
N THR A 30 -12.93 -5.12 -2.10
CA THR A 30 -13.21 -5.44 -0.69
C THR A 30 -13.99 -4.35 0.05
N GLY A 31 -14.25 -3.20 -0.59
CA GLY A 31 -14.92 -2.06 0.04
C GLY A 31 -14.04 -1.32 1.06
N MET A 32 -12.71 -1.44 0.93
CA MET A 32 -11.74 -0.74 1.77
C MET A 32 -11.74 0.75 1.42
N LYS A 33 -11.89 1.62 2.42
CA LYS A 33 -12.09 3.07 2.23
C LYS A 33 -10.79 3.86 2.25
N LEU A 34 -9.78 3.34 2.92
CA LEU A 34 -8.48 3.97 3.12
C LEU A 34 -7.42 2.89 3.32
N PHE A 35 -6.25 3.06 2.70
CA PHE A 35 -5.09 2.29 3.09
C PHE A 35 -3.79 3.11 3.04
N ALA A 36 -2.77 2.67 3.77
CA ALA A 36 -1.46 3.31 3.78
C ALA A 36 -0.36 2.33 3.36
N ILE A 37 0.52 2.78 2.46
CA ILE A 37 1.73 2.04 2.10
C ILE A 37 2.86 2.47 3.04
N THR A 38 3.43 1.49 3.74
CA THR A 38 4.49 1.65 4.74
C THR A 38 5.68 0.75 4.40
N ASP A 39 6.24 0.95 3.21
CA ASP A 39 7.47 0.25 2.79
C ASP A 39 8.63 0.47 3.78
N HIS A 40 9.60 -0.45 3.74
CA HIS A 40 10.77 -0.35 4.61
C HIS A 40 11.59 0.90 4.30
N GLY A 41 12.13 1.50 5.36
CA GLY A 41 13.08 2.60 5.23
C GLY A 41 14.31 2.22 4.40
N PRO A 42 15.07 3.21 3.91
CA PRO A 42 16.18 3.00 2.97
C PRO A 42 17.36 2.18 3.51
N THR A 43 17.39 1.91 4.82
CA THR A 43 18.44 1.11 5.49
C THR A 43 18.16 -0.39 5.48
N TRP A 44 16.89 -0.82 5.42
CA TRP A 44 16.51 -2.21 5.16
C TRP A 44 16.54 -2.48 3.65
N PRO A 45 16.66 -3.74 3.18
CA PRO A 45 16.69 -4.05 1.75
C PRO A 45 15.43 -3.55 1.03
N THR A 46 15.54 -2.34 0.44
CA THR A 46 14.51 -1.61 -0.27
C THR A 46 15.04 -1.18 -1.64
N ARG A 47 14.25 -1.39 -2.71
CA ARG A 47 14.53 -0.78 -4.02
C ARG A 47 14.34 0.73 -3.89
N ARG A 48 15.33 1.50 -4.34
CA ARG A 48 15.65 2.92 -4.11
C ARG A 48 14.53 3.95 -4.43
N THR A 49 13.29 3.77 -3.97
CA THR A 49 12.14 4.56 -4.48
C THR A 49 11.04 5.01 -3.52
N THR A 50 10.91 4.62 -2.24
CA THR A 50 9.65 4.96 -1.53
C THR A 50 9.80 5.45 -0.09
N GLY A 51 9.20 6.62 0.17
CA GLY A 51 8.74 7.06 1.49
C GLY A 51 7.27 6.71 1.71
N THR A 52 6.83 6.73 2.96
CA THR A 52 5.44 6.45 3.40
C THR A 52 4.42 7.23 2.57
N SER A 53 3.42 6.54 2.01
CA SER A 53 2.37 7.14 1.17
C SER A 53 0.98 6.73 1.67
N LEU A 54 0.17 7.73 2.05
CA LEU A 54 -1.24 7.53 2.45
C LEU A 54 -2.14 7.61 1.21
N ILE A 55 -3.00 6.62 0.99
CA ILE A 55 -3.84 6.53 -0.22
C ILE A 55 -5.32 6.42 0.16
N CYS A 56 -6.11 7.44 -0.19
CA CYS A 56 -7.55 7.40 -0.06
C CYS A 56 -8.16 6.52 -1.15
N ALA A 57 -8.60 5.31 -0.78
CA ALA A 57 -9.26 4.38 -1.71
C ALA A 57 -10.73 4.76 -2.02
N SER A 58 -11.29 5.71 -1.27
CA SER A 58 -12.68 6.17 -1.40
C SER A 58 -12.85 7.44 -2.26
N GLY A 59 -11.84 7.81 -3.05
CA GLY A 59 -11.96 8.86 -4.06
C GLY A 59 -12.98 8.47 -5.13
N ARG A 60 -13.99 9.32 -5.35
CA ARG A 60 -14.96 9.22 -6.45
C ARG A 60 -14.19 9.03 -7.78
N ALA A 61 -14.47 7.93 -8.46
CA ALA A 61 -14.33 7.86 -9.91
C ALA A 61 -15.51 8.59 -10.57
#